data_AF-A0A4V1BR22-F1
#
_entry.id   AF-A0A4V1BR22-F1
#
_cell.length_a   1.000
_cell.length_b   1.000
_cell.length_c   1.000
_cell.angle_alpha   90.00
_cell.angle_beta   90.00
_cell.angle_gamma   90.00
#
_symmetry.space_group_name_H-M   'P 1'
#
loop_
_entity.id
_entity.type
_entity.pdbx_description
1 polymer ?
#
loop_
_entity_poly.entity_id
_entity_poly.type
_entity_poly.pdbx_seq_one_letter_code
_entity_poly.pdbx_strand_id
1 'polypeptide(L)'
;MSAPFQRQRGMRTSGGSGFNGLRFWSSSSRGSNGPCLCNMAISIYCFGPWAQIEGDMNEGLQAFATDLSRLTSVEAVWSSMSAHAEEHGFPFCTITMARRDAGLHSSRFMSNAPGEFRENYCTGGLIRDDPFLTLICRNMAAAAVITDPGRFPGIDGRQADFLEVTRALGVTHAICVPVSTSAQAEFGGWVIGGTEDEASFKRYYDIAGAELQLAGLLAFERISAITHLKHEAGACLSPRERECLLWLSAGLRVAMIATRLGISESAVTLYILNARRKLGAKTREQAVARAILSGEIQP
;
A
#
# COMPACT_ATOMS: atom_id res chain seq x y z
N MET A 1 4.56 -29.34 45.08
CA MET A 1 5.18 -30.65 44.82
C MET A 1 5.66 -30.64 43.39
N SER A 2 6.96 -30.49 43.22
CA SER A 2 7.65 -30.22 41.96
C SER A 2 8.28 -31.51 41.45
N ALA A 3 8.16 -31.80 40.15
CA ALA A 3 9.05 -32.73 39.45
C ALA A 3 9.14 -32.33 37.95
N PRO A 4 10.35 -32.12 37.40
CA PRO A 4 10.58 -31.69 36.02
C PRO A 4 10.87 -32.88 35.09
N PHE A 5 10.45 -32.80 33.83
CA PHE A 5 10.76 -33.83 32.81
C PHE A 5 11.99 -33.42 31.98
N GLN A 6 12.99 -34.29 31.99
CA GLN A 6 14.31 -34.09 31.40
C GLN A 6 14.36 -34.25 29.87
N ARG A 7 15.31 -33.52 29.28
CA ARG A 7 15.86 -33.73 27.93
C ARG A 7 16.56 -35.08 27.83
N GLN A 8 16.41 -35.76 26.69
CA GLN A 8 17.40 -36.71 26.18
C GLN A 8 17.90 -36.30 24.79
N ARG A 9 19.23 -36.31 24.65
CA ARG A 9 19.97 -36.20 23.39
C ARG A 9 20.29 -37.62 22.90
N GLY A 10 20.28 -37.77 21.57
CA GLY A 10 21.26 -38.59 20.87
C GLY A 10 20.69 -39.76 20.06
N MET A 11 20.83 -39.71 18.74
CA MET A 11 21.68 -40.67 18.01
C MET A 11 21.86 -40.24 16.56
N ARG A 12 23.14 -40.12 16.16
CA ARG A 12 23.60 -40.10 14.77
C ARG A 12 23.61 -41.55 14.26
N THR A 13 23.14 -41.75 13.03
CA THR A 13 23.56 -42.89 12.21
C THR A 13 23.86 -42.41 10.81
N SER A 14 25.11 -42.60 10.43
CA SER A 14 25.73 -42.43 9.12
C SER A 14 25.45 -43.64 8.22
N GLY A 15 25.19 -43.39 6.94
CA GLY A 15 25.31 -44.33 5.82
C GLY A 15 24.90 -43.57 4.56
N GLY A 16 25.67 -43.44 3.48
CA GLY A 16 26.82 -44.20 3.02
C GLY A 16 26.43 -44.93 1.73
N SER A 17 26.98 -44.47 0.59
CA SER A 17 26.93 -45.06 -0.77
C SER A 17 25.57 -44.95 -1.53
N GLY A 18 25.50 -44.68 -2.83
CA GLY A 18 26.52 -44.44 -3.85
C GLY A 18 25.90 -44.42 -5.26
N PHE A 19 26.71 -43.97 -6.22
CA PHE A 19 26.73 -44.31 -7.65
C PHE A 19 25.79 -43.62 -8.68
N ASN A 20 26.49 -42.93 -9.61
CA ASN A 20 26.34 -42.85 -11.08
C ASN A 20 25.02 -42.37 -11.71
N GLY A 21 24.99 -41.54 -12.74
CA GLY A 21 26.04 -41.02 -13.61
C GLY A 21 25.39 -40.24 -14.77
N LEU A 22 26.09 -39.24 -15.28
CA LEU A 22 25.72 -38.48 -16.48
C LEU A 22 25.54 -39.39 -17.70
N ARG A 23 24.58 -39.07 -18.58
CA ARG A 23 24.78 -39.16 -20.03
C ARG A 23 24.13 -37.99 -20.77
N PHE A 24 24.99 -37.04 -21.13
CA PHE A 24 24.83 -36.18 -22.31
C PHE A 24 24.75 -37.07 -23.56
N TRP A 25 23.80 -36.80 -24.46
CA TRP A 25 23.85 -37.27 -25.84
C TRP A 25 24.08 -36.08 -26.75
N SER A 26 25.31 -35.99 -27.26
CA SER A 26 25.70 -35.17 -28.40
C SER A 26 25.65 -36.05 -29.66
N SER A 27 24.84 -35.67 -30.64
CA SER A 27 24.99 -36.18 -32.00
C SER A 27 24.93 -35.02 -32.98
N SER A 28 26.12 -34.61 -33.41
CA SER A 28 26.35 -33.77 -34.58
C SER A 28 26.39 -34.63 -35.85
N SER A 29 25.55 -34.33 -36.83
CA SER A 29 25.80 -34.70 -38.23
C SER A 29 25.43 -33.54 -39.16
N ARG A 30 26.36 -33.21 -40.06
CA ARG A 30 26.37 -32.05 -40.95
C ARG A 30 25.62 -32.30 -42.27
N GLY A 31 25.15 -31.20 -42.87
CA GLY A 31 24.87 -31.02 -44.31
C GLY A 31 23.37 -31.08 -44.64
N SER A 32 22.75 -30.20 -45.43
CA SER A 32 23.19 -29.03 -46.20
C SER A 32 21.93 -28.35 -46.78
N ASN A 33 21.95 -27.02 -46.87
CA ASN A 33 21.23 -26.13 -47.81
C ASN A 33 19.68 -26.14 -47.90
N GLY A 34 19.06 -25.04 -47.42
CA GLY A 34 17.71 -24.58 -47.79
C GLY A 34 17.21 -23.49 -46.81
N PRO A 35 16.62 -22.37 -47.26
CA PRO A 35 16.36 -21.22 -46.39
C PRO A 35 15.21 -21.50 -45.42
N CYS A 36 15.47 -21.25 -44.14
CA CYS A 36 14.51 -21.36 -43.04
C CYS A 36 13.40 -20.31 -43.18
N LEU A 37 12.23 -20.74 -43.65
CA LEU A 37 10.96 -20.04 -43.49
C LEU A 37 9.88 -21.06 -43.13
N CYS A 38 9.91 -21.54 -41.88
CA CYS A 38 8.69 -22.03 -41.23
C CYS A 38 8.48 -21.18 -39.99
N ASN A 39 7.63 -20.18 -40.20
CA ASN A 39 6.97 -19.36 -39.22
C ASN A 39 6.16 -20.30 -38.30
N MET A 40 6.79 -20.86 -37.27
CA MET A 40 6.10 -21.63 -36.25
C MET A 40 5.48 -20.63 -35.30
N ALA A 41 4.36 -20.05 -35.74
CA ALA A 41 3.42 -19.38 -34.87
C ALA A 41 3.01 -20.39 -33.80
N ILE A 42 3.57 -20.23 -32.59
CA ILE A 42 3.00 -20.81 -31.39
C ILE A 42 1.73 -20.00 -31.12
N SER A 43 0.70 -20.27 -31.93
CA SER A 43 -0.67 -20.01 -31.56
C SER A 43 -1.03 -21.14 -30.59
N ILE A 44 -0.64 -20.96 -29.32
CA ILE A 44 -1.30 -21.68 -28.24
C ILE A 44 -2.69 -21.06 -28.21
N TYR A 45 -3.62 -21.72 -28.90
CA TYR A 45 -5.04 -21.57 -28.66
C TYR A 45 -5.28 -21.89 -27.19
N CYS A 46 -5.27 -20.89 -26.33
CA CYS A 46 -5.85 -20.96 -25.00
C CYS A 46 -7.38 -21.07 -25.19
N PHE A 47 -7.87 -22.25 -25.55
CA PHE A 47 -9.29 -22.62 -25.46
C PHE A 47 -9.43 -23.63 -24.32
N GLY A 48 -9.24 -23.12 -23.10
CA GLY A 48 -9.63 -23.77 -21.87
C GLY A 48 -10.32 -22.74 -20.97
N PRO A 49 -11.06 -23.16 -19.94
CA PRO A 49 -11.77 -22.26 -19.02
C PRO A 49 -10.88 -21.16 -18.42
N TRP A 50 -9.57 -21.35 -18.40
CA TRP A 50 -8.55 -20.38 -17.98
C TRP A 50 -8.45 -19.13 -18.86
N ALA A 51 -8.64 -19.23 -20.18
CA ALA A 51 -8.58 -18.07 -21.09
C ALA A 51 -9.77 -17.13 -20.91
N GLN A 52 -10.92 -17.71 -20.54
CA GLN A 52 -12.14 -16.98 -20.25
C GLN A 52 -12.06 -16.32 -18.88
N ILE A 53 -11.49 -17.00 -17.87
CA ILE A 53 -11.19 -16.40 -16.55
C ILE A 53 -10.19 -15.23 -16.66
N GLU A 54 -9.11 -15.37 -17.44
CA GLU A 54 -8.16 -14.26 -17.66
C GLU A 54 -8.78 -13.08 -18.42
N GLY A 55 -9.67 -13.35 -19.38
CA GLY A 55 -10.44 -12.34 -20.11
C GLY A 55 -11.41 -11.58 -19.20
N ASP A 56 -12.20 -12.31 -18.41
CA ASP A 56 -13.18 -11.74 -17.47
C ASP A 56 -12.50 -10.92 -16.37
N MET A 57 -11.35 -11.37 -15.85
CA MET A 57 -10.53 -10.65 -14.86
C MET A 57 -10.03 -9.30 -15.40
N ASN A 58 -9.61 -9.27 -16.66
CA ASN A 58 -9.13 -8.04 -17.30
C ASN A 58 -10.28 -7.07 -17.58
N GLU A 59 -11.48 -7.56 -17.93
CA GLU A 59 -12.67 -6.71 -18.11
C GLU A 59 -13.18 -6.14 -16.78
N GLY A 60 -13.21 -6.95 -15.71
CA GLY A 60 -13.62 -6.52 -14.36
C GLY A 60 -12.75 -5.38 -13.82
N LEU A 61 -11.43 -5.54 -13.85
CA LEU A 61 -10.49 -4.51 -13.41
C LEU A 61 -10.56 -3.24 -14.26
N GLN A 62 -10.75 -3.37 -15.57
CA GLN A 62 -10.89 -2.22 -16.47
C GLN A 62 -12.18 -1.43 -16.20
N ALA A 63 -13.31 -2.14 -15.99
CA ALA A 63 -14.57 -1.51 -15.61
C ALA A 63 -14.42 -0.77 -14.27
N PHE A 64 -13.84 -1.44 -13.27
CA PHE A 64 -13.53 -0.84 -11.97
C PHE A 64 -12.68 0.42 -12.12
N ALA A 65 -11.56 0.37 -12.84
CA ALA A 65 -10.68 1.51 -13.06
C ALA A 65 -11.38 2.69 -13.77
N THR A 66 -12.24 2.38 -14.74
CA THR A 66 -13.01 3.39 -15.48
C THR A 66 -14.00 4.10 -14.57
N ASP A 67 -14.73 3.37 -13.73
CA ASP A 67 -15.70 3.96 -12.82
C ASP A 67 -15.04 4.74 -11.70
N LEU A 68 -13.94 4.21 -11.15
CA LEU A 68 -13.12 4.86 -10.14
C LEU A 68 -12.67 6.26 -10.56
N SER A 69 -12.31 6.46 -11.84
CA SER A 69 -11.87 7.75 -12.38
C SER A 69 -12.93 8.86 -12.27
N ARG A 70 -14.21 8.49 -12.23
CA ARG A 70 -15.36 9.41 -12.17
C ARG A 70 -15.73 9.80 -10.73
N LEU A 71 -15.31 9.03 -9.74
CA LEU A 71 -15.67 9.25 -8.33
C LEU A 71 -14.93 10.46 -7.76
N THR A 72 -15.62 11.34 -7.03
CA THR A 72 -15.05 12.61 -6.53
C THR A 72 -15.02 12.70 -5.00
N SER A 73 -15.50 11.68 -4.28
CA SER A 73 -15.41 11.57 -2.83
C SER A 73 -14.61 10.34 -2.42
N VAL A 74 -13.94 10.45 -1.27
CA VAL A 74 -13.13 9.37 -0.70
C VAL A 74 -14.04 8.20 -0.28
N GLU A 75 -15.21 8.53 0.26
CA GLU A 75 -16.26 7.59 0.66
C GLU A 75 -16.75 6.76 -0.52
N ALA A 76 -17.00 7.39 -1.68
CA ALA A 76 -17.43 6.66 -2.88
C ALA A 76 -16.35 5.72 -3.40
N VAL A 77 -15.08 6.14 -3.37
CA VAL A 77 -13.95 5.30 -3.80
C VAL A 77 -13.82 4.08 -2.89
N TRP A 78 -13.87 4.26 -1.57
CA TRP A 78 -13.84 3.13 -0.63
C TRP A 78 -15.03 2.20 -0.83
N SER A 79 -16.25 2.72 -1.00
CA SER A 79 -17.43 1.90 -1.26
C SER A 79 -17.29 1.09 -2.55
N SER A 80 -16.72 1.68 -3.61
CA SER A 80 -16.45 0.98 -4.87
C SER A 80 -15.43 -0.14 -4.69
N MET A 81 -14.33 0.10 -3.95
CA MET A 81 -13.34 -0.94 -3.65
C MET A 81 -13.92 -2.05 -2.76
N SER A 82 -14.79 -1.69 -1.79
CA SER A 82 -15.47 -2.67 -0.94
C SER A 82 -16.42 -3.56 -1.74
N ALA A 83 -17.21 -2.98 -2.65
CA ALA A 83 -18.10 -3.75 -3.53
C ALA A 83 -17.31 -4.67 -4.46
N HIS A 84 -16.22 -4.18 -5.05
CA HIS A 84 -15.35 -4.98 -5.91
C HIS A 84 -14.70 -6.14 -5.14
N ALA A 85 -14.26 -5.92 -3.90
CA ALA A 85 -13.77 -7.00 -3.05
C ALA A 85 -14.87 -8.05 -2.73
N GLU A 86 -16.10 -7.61 -2.49
CA GLU A 86 -17.24 -8.47 -2.20
C GLU A 86 -17.62 -9.34 -3.42
N GLU A 87 -17.57 -8.79 -4.64
CA GLU A 87 -17.74 -9.53 -5.89
C GLU A 87 -16.71 -10.66 -6.05
N HIS A 88 -15.52 -10.49 -5.48
CA HIS A 88 -14.44 -11.49 -5.42
C HIS A 88 -14.53 -12.43 -4.20
N GLY A 89 -15.62 -12.37 -3.43
CA GLY A 89 -15.87 -13.25 -2.28
C GLY A 89 -15.32 -12.74 -0.95
N PHE A 90 -14.93 -11.46 -0.87
CA PHE A 90 -14.37 -10.86 0.35
C PHE A 90 -15.28 -9.75 0.89
N PRO A 91 -16.23 -10.09 1.79
CA PRO A 91 -17.20 -9.12 2.29
C PRO A 91 -16.60 -8.13 3.30
N PHE A 92 -15.42 -8.38 3.87
CA PHE A 92 -14.76 -7.45 4.78
C PHE A 92 -13.74 -6.60 4.02
N CYS A 93 -13.81 -5.28 4.16
CA CYS A 93 -12.89 -4.37 3.49
C CYS A 93 -12.59 -3.15 4.35
N THR A 94 -11.29 -2.92 4.59
CA THR A 94 -10.81 -1.74 5.31
C THR A 94 -9.65 -1.09 4.57
N ILE A 95 -9.49 0.21 4.77
CA ILE A 95 -8.28 0.94 4.39
C ILE A 95 -7.81 1.78 5.57
N THR A 96 -6.53 1.68 5.86
CA THR A 96 -5.82 2.58 6.78
C THR A 96 -4.85 3.41 5.97
N MET A 97 -4.94 4.73 6.09
CA MET A 97 -4.02 5.68 5.46
C MET A 97 -3.38 6.57 6.52
N ALA A 98 -2.09 6.40 6.74
CA ALA A 98 -1.30 7.17 7.66
C ALA A 98 -0.40 8.16 6.93
N ARG A 99 -0.03 9.24 7.63
CA ARG A 99 0.98 10.19 7.17
C ARG A 99 2.20 10.15 8.08
N ARG A 100 3.40 10.12 7.48
CA ARG A 100 4.67 10.09 8.23
C ARG A 100 4.86 11.32 9.13
N ASP A 101 4.29 12.47 8.77
CA ASP A 101 4.47 13.75 9.46
C ASP A 101 3.44 14.04 10.56
N ALA A 102 2.29 13.35 10.55
CA ALA A 102 1.15 13.67 11.41
C ALA A 102 0.90 12.63 12.54
N GLY A 103 1.61 11.50 12.51
CA GLY A 103 1.47 10.41 13.48
C GLY A 103 0.23 9.54 13.23
N LEU A 104 0.16 8.39 13.92
CA LEU A 104 -0.86 7.38 13.63
C LEU A 104 -2.29 7.79 14.01
N HIS A 105 -2.49 8.68 14.99
CA HIS A 105 -3.85 9.08 15.41
C HIS A 105 -4.60 9.95 14.41
N SER A 106 -3.87 10.68 13.56
CA SER A 106 -4.46 11.45 12.45
C SER A 106 -4.65 10.61 11.19
N SER A 107 -4.41 9.29 11.26
CA SER A 107 -4.63 8.40 10.13
C SER A 107 -6.11 8.36 9.78
N ARG A 108 -6.39 8.27 8.48
CA ARG A 108 -7.73 8.00 7.99
C ARG A 108 -7.96 6.50 8.02
N PHE A 109 -9.08 6.10 8.61
CA PHE A 109 -9.52 4.71 8.65
C PHE A 109 -10.95 4.61 8.11
N MET A 110 -11.17 3.72 7.16
CA MET A 110 -12.49 3.42 6.61
C MET A 110 -12.68 1.92 6.58
N SER A 111 -13.85 1.48 7.00
CA SER A 111 -14.12 0.09 7.27
C SER A 111 -15.63 -0.15 7.30
N ASN A 112 -16.00 -1.36 6.88
CA ASN A 112 -17.34 -1.92 7.03
C ASN A 112 -17.49 -2.74 8.33
N ALA A 113 -16.49 -2.69 9.22
CA ALA A 113 -16.60 -3.22 10.58
C ALA A 113 -17.66 -2.48 11.40
N PRO A 114 -18.16 -3.08 12.50
CA PRO A 114 -19.08 -2.44 13.43
C PRO A 114 -18.56 -1.08 13.93
N GLY A 115 -19.50 -0.17 14.22
CA GLY A 115 -19.20 1.22 14.61
C GLY A 115 -18.21 1.33 15.75
N GLU A 116 -18.33 0.49 16.79
CA GLU A 116 -17.43 0.48 17.95
C GLU A 116 -15.96 0.20 17.55
N PHE A 117 -15.71 -0.80 16.71
CA PHE A 117 -14.36 -1.08 16.22
C PHE A 117 -13.83 0.10 15.40
N ARG A 118 -14.66 0.66 14.52
CA ARG A 118 -14.29 1.77 13.65
C ARG A 118 -13.94 3.04 14.41
N GLU A 119 -14.71 3.37 15.44
CA GLU A 119 -14.50 4.56 16.29
C GLU A 119 -13.25 4.41 17.16
N ASN A 120 -13.05 3.21 17.74
CA ASN A 120 -11.93 2.93 18.63
C ASN A 120 -10.61 2.69 17.90
N TYR A 121 -10.61 2.44 16.58
CA TYR A 121 -9.40 2.10 15.84
C TYR A 121 -8.31 3.18 15.91
N CYS A 122 -8.59 4.40 15.45
CA CYS A 122 -7.63 5.51 15.50
C CYS A 122 -7.59 6.20 16.87
N THR A 123 -8.77 6.50 17.43
CA THR A 123 -8.88 7.33 18.65
C THR A 123 -8.63 6.53 19.93
N GLY A 124 -9.10 5.28 19.99
CA GLY A 124 -8.85 4.34 21.07
C GLY A 124 -7.46 3.68 21.03
N GLY A 125 -6.71 3.88 19.94
CA GLY A 125 -5.31 3.49 19.84
C GLY A 125 -5.04 2.08 19.33
N LEU A 126 -6.07 1.32 18.94
CA LEU A 126 -5.93 -0.04 18.39
C LEU A 126 -5.02 -0.08 17.14
N ILE A 127 -4.95 1.01 16.37
CA ILE A 127 -4.02 1.15 15.23
C ILE A 127 -2.55 0.86 15.59
N ARG A 128 -2.15 1.04 16.86
CA ARG A 128 -0.78 0.76 17.33
C ARG A 128 -0.51 -0.73 17.50
N ASP A 129 -1.56 -1.50 17.77
CA ASP A 129 -1.51 -2.93 18.02
C ASP A 129 -1.95 -3.72 16.76
N ASP A 130 -2.13 -3.06 15.61
CA ASP A 130 -2.54 -3.67 14.35
C ASP A 130 -1.36 -4.40 13.65
N PRO A 131 -1.38 -5.75 13.56
CA PRO A 131 -0.34 -6.51 12.90
C PRO A 131 -0.45 -6.48 11.37
N PHE A 132 -1.64 -6.23 10.81
CA PHE A 132 -1.82 -6.05 9.36
C PHE A 132 -1.11 -4.78 8.89
N LEU A 133 -1.25 -3.68 9.62
CA LEU A 133 -0.55 -2.43 9.28
C LEU A 133 0.97 -2.62 9.34
N THR A 134 1.47 -3.38 10.32
CA THR A 134 2.89 -3.75 10.41
C THR A 134 3.35 -4.57 9.20
N LEU A 135 2.55 -5.55 8.78
CA LEU A 135 2.84 -6.38 7.61
C LEU A 135 2.85 -5.56 6.32
N ILE A 136 1.82 -4.73 6.13
CA ILE A 136 1.65 -3.81 5.01
C ILE A 136 2.85 -2.87 4.89
N CYS A 137 3.33 -2.31 6.00
CA CYS A 137 4.47 -1.38 5.98
C CYS A 137 5.82 -2.06 5.65
N ARG A 138 5.89 -3.39 5.71
CA ARG A 138 7.13 -4.17 5.47
C ARG A 138 7.18 -4.81 4.09
N ASN A 139 6.08 -4.86 3.36
CA ASN A 139 5.94 -5.59 2.11
C ASN A 139 5.49 -4.68 0.96
N MET A 140 5.83 -5.08 -0.27
CA MET A 140 5.42 -4.39 -1.51
C MET A 140 4.31 -5.13 -2.27
N ALA A 141 4.11 -6.42 -1.98
CA ALA A 141 3.13 -7.26 -2.64
C ALA A 141 1.97 -7.58 -1.69
N ALA A 142 0.81 -7.87 -2.27
CA ALA A 142 -0.31 -8.38 -1.49
C ALA A 142 0.10 -9.67 -0.76
N ALA A 143 -0.35 -9.81 0.48
CA ALA A 143 -0.06 -10.96 1.32
C ALA A 143 -1.35 -11.59 1.81
N ALA A 144 -1.53 -12.87 1.49
CA ALA A 144 -2.56 -13.71 2.09
C ALA A 144 -2.13 -14.11 3.52
N VAL A 145 -3.01 -13.89 4.49
CA VAL A 145 -2.76 -14.20 5.90
C VAL A 145 -3.94 -14.93 6.54
N ILE A 146 -3.61 -15.83 7.45
CA ILE A 146 -4.56 -16.43 8.39
C ILE A 146 -4.55 -15.57 9.64
N THR A 147 -5.72 -15.15 10.14
CA THR A 147 -5.79 -14.25 11.30
C THR A 147 -5.62 -14.99 12.63
N ASP A 148 -5.41 -16.30 12.61
CA ASP A 148 -5.06 -17.08 13.81
C ASP A 148 -3.75 -16.57 14.43
N PRO A 149 -3.73 -16.15 15.70
CA PRO A 149 -2.53 -15.61 16.34
C PRO A 149 -1.33 -16.58 16.34
N GLY A 150 -1.57 -17.89 16.41
CA GLY A 150 -0.52 -18.91 16.37
C GLY A 150 0.12 -19.08 14.98
N ARG A 151 -0.53 -18.56 13.94
CA ARG A 151 -0.08 -18.67 12.54
C ARG A 151 0.33 -17.32 11.93
N PHE A 152 -0.06 -16.20 12.53
CA PHE A 152 0.31 -14.88 12.04
C PHE A 152 1.81 -14.60 12.30
N PRO A 153 2.57 -14.15 11.30
CA PRO A 153 4.02 -14.02 11.43
C PRO A 153 4.44 -12.86 12.35
N GLY A 154 5.25 -13.17 13.37
CA GLY A 154 6.05 -12.17 14.10
C GLY A 154 5.24 -11.19 14.94
N ILE A 155 4.18 -11.69 15.61
CA ILE A 155 3.32 -10.89 16.48
C ILE A 155 3.74 -10.91 17.95
N ASP A 156 3.35 -9.86 18.69
CA ASP A 156 3.38 -9.84 20.15
C ASP A 156 1.99 -10.16 20.78
N GLY A 157 1.90 -10.09 22.12
CA GLY A 157 0.65 -10.39 22.84
C GLY A 157 -0.49 -9.42 22.55
N ARG A 158 -0.22 -8.13 22.33
CA ARG A 158 -1.28 -7.16 22.01
C ARG A 158 -1.79 -7.34 20.59
N GLN A 159 -0.88 -7.65 19.67
CA GLN A 159 -1.21 -8.01 18.30
C GLN A 159 -2.01 -9.31 18.24
N ALA A 160 -1.74 -10.28 19.13
CA ALA A 160 -2.56 -11.47 19.27
C ALA A 160 -3.99 -11.14 19.75
N ASP A 161 -4.14 -10.28 20.76
CA ASP A 161 -5.46 -9.82 21.21
C ASP A 161 -6.24 -9.09 20.10
N PHE A 162 -5.56 -8.26 19.31
CA PHE A 162 -6.13 -7.58 18.15
C PHE A 162 -6.66 -8.57 17.10
N LEU A 163 -5.90 -9.64 16.84
CA LEU A 163 -6.30 -10.70 15.91
C LEU A 163 -7.52 -11.47 16.42
N GLU A 164 -7.62 -11.76 17.72
CA GLU A 164 -8.81 -12.41 18.30
C GLU A 164 -10.06 -11.54 18.14
N VAL A 165 -9.96 -10.22 18.36
CA VAL A 165 -11.05 -9.28 18.09
C VAL A 165 -11.43 -9.31 16.62
N THR A 166 -10.45 -9.28 15.72
CA THR A 166 -10.67 -9.29 14.27
C THR A 166 -11.34 -10.60 13.81
N ARG A 167 -10.97 -11.74 14.40
CA ARG A 167 -11.61 -13.04 14.16
C ARG A 167 -13.06 -13.07 14.65
N ALA A 168 -13.34 -12.49 15.81
CA ALA A 168 -14.70 -12.37 16.33
C ALA A 168 -15.60 -11.51 15.44
N LEU A 169 -15.01 -10.60 14.65
CA LEU A 169 -15.71 -9.82 13.61
C LEU A 169 -15.93 -10.59 12.30
N GLY A 170 -15.57 -11.87 12.23
CA GLY A 170 -15.71 -12.70 11.03
C GLY A 170 -14.55 -12.61 10.05
N VAL A 171 -13.40 -12.08 10.46
CA VAL A 171 -12.21 -12.02 9.59
C VAL A 171 -11.27 -13.14 9.99
N THR A 172 -11.49 -14.31 9.42
CA THR A 172 -10.67 -15.52 9.69
C THR A 172 -9.43 -15.58 8.79
N HIS A 173 -9.50 -14.92 7.64
CA HIS A 173 -8.48 -14.83 6.61
C HIS A 173 -8.52 -13.43 5.99
N ALA A 174 -7.38 -12.93 5.52
CA ALA A 174 -7.31 -11.64 4.86
C ALA A 174 -6.22 -11.57 3.79
N ILE A 175 -6.45 -10.72 2.80
CA ILE A 175 -5.50 -10.21 1.83
C ILE A 175 -5.10 -8.81 2.28
N CYS A 176 -3.82 -8.63 2.57
CA CYS A 176 -3.24 -7.36 2.95
C CYS A 176 -2.59 -6.73 1.73
N VAL A 177 -3.17 -5.65 1.18
CA VAL A 177 -2.64 -4.96 0.00
C VAL A 177 -1.89 -3.71 0.46
N PRO A 178 -0.55 -3.68 0.39
CA PRO A 178 0.20 -2.49 0.74
C PRO A 178 0.05 -1.40 -0.32
N VAL A 179 -0.12 -0.16 0.12
CA VAL A 179 -0.16 1.01 -0.75
C VAL A 179 0.71 2.14 -0.19
N SER A 180 1.52 2.72 -1.05
CA SER A 180 2.36 3.87 -0.70
C SER A 180 2.61 4.69 -1.95
N THR A 181 2.52 6.01 -1.84
CA THR A 181 2.88 6.92 -2.93
C THR A 181 4.35 7.32 -2.78
N SER A 182 5.15 7.12 -3.83
CA SER A 182 6.58 7.45 -3.84
C SER A 182 6.86 8.96 -3.76
N ALA A 183 5.89 9.78 -4.14
CA ALA A 183 5.98 11.24 -4.11
C ALA A 183 5.58 11.87 -2.76
N GLN A 184 4.96 11.12 -1.84
CA GLN A 184 4.26 11.71 -0.68
C GLN A 184 4.52 10.95 0.62
N ALA A 185 4.23 11.62 1.74
CA ALA A 185 4.37 11.06 3.08
C ALA A 185 3.24 10.08 3.47
N GLU A 186 2.32 9.77 2.54
CA GLU A 186 1.17 8.90 2.77
C GLU A 186 1.50 7.44 2.50
N PHE A 187 1.14 6.58 3.44
CA PHE A 187 1.32 5.13 3.34
C PHE A 187 0.16 4.44 4.04
N GLY A 188 -0.06 3.18 3.71
CA GLY A 188 -1.19 2.46 4.24
C GLY A 188 -1.40 1.13 3.55
N GLY A 189 -2.61 0.62 3.67
CA GLY A 189 -2.99 -0.59 2.96
C GLY A 189 -4.43 -0.95 3.18
N TRP A 190 -4.85 -1.90 2.36
CA TRP A 190 -6.15 -2.51 2.44
C TRP A 190 -6.04 -3.82 3.22
N VAL A 191 -7.04 -4.08 4.06
CA VAL A 191 -7.28 -5.40 4.64
C VAL A 191 -8.62 -5.87 4.11
N ILE A 192 -8.56 -6.89 3.25
CA ILE A 192 -9.71 -7.45 2.53
C ILE A 192 -9.88 -8.88 3.03
N GLY A 193 -11.02 -9.25 3.59
CA GLY A 193 -11.13 -10.52 4.32
C GLY A 193 -12.51 -11.16 4.30
N GLY A 194 -12.59 -12.32 4.95
CA GLY A 194 -13.81 -13.10 5.02
C GLY A 194 -13.76 -14.25 6.04
N THR A 195 -14.85 -15.01 6.05
CA THR A 195 -15.11 -16.16 6.94
C THR A 195 -14.89 -17.52 6.27
N GLU A 196 -14.49 -17.52 5.00
CA GLU A 196 -14.32 -18.73 4.19
C GLU A 196 -13.26 -19.68 4.79
N ASP A 197 -13.41 -20.97 4.48
CA ASP A 197 -12.40 -21.96 4.85
C ASP A 197 -11.07 -21.72 4.11
N GLU A 198 -9.97 -22.20 4.68
CA GLU A 198 -8.62 -21.95 4.16
C GLU A 198 -8.42 -22.43 2.72
N ALA A 199 -9.04 -23.55 2.32
CA ALA A 199 -8.90 -24.06 0.96
C ALA A 199 -9.64 -23.17 -0.04
N SER A 200 -10.82 -22.67 0.33
CA SER A 200 -11.58 -21.71 -0.47
C SER A 200 -10.88 -20.36 -0.55
N PHE A 201 -10.39 -19.85 0.57
CA PHE A 201 -9.58 -18.64 0.63
C PHE A 201 -8.35 -18.72 -0.30
N LYS A 202 -7.60 -19.83 -0.26
CA LYS A 202 -6.43 -20.00 -1.13
C LYS A 202 -6.83 -19.94 -2.61
N ARG A 203 -7.93 -20.58 -3.00
CA ARG A 203 -8.41 -20.55 -4.40
C ARG A 203 -8.81 -19.13 -4.81
N TYR A 204 -9.53 -18.40 -3.96
CA TYR A 204 -9.92 -17.02 -4.24
C TYR A 204 -8.69 -16.11 -4.35
N TYR A 205 -7.70 -16.27 -3.47
CA TYR A 205 -6.46 -15.52 -3.55
C TYR A 205 -5.66 -15.82 -4.83
N ASP A 206 -5.54 -17.09 -5.22
CA ASP A 206 -4.82 -17.48 -6.44
C ASP A 206 -5.46 -16.91 -7.71
N ILE A 207 -6.78 -16.67 -7.71
CA ILE A 207 -7.52 -16.11 -8.84
C ILE A 207 -7.50 -14.57 -8.79
N ALA A 208 -7.91 -13.97 -7.67
CA ALA A 208 -8.22 -12.54 -7.57
C ALA A 208 -7.11 -11.71 -6.88
N GLY A 209 -6.10 -12.34 -6.28
CA GLY A 209 -5.12 -11.63 -5.45
C GLY A 209 -4.34 -10.53 -6.19
N ALA A 210 -3.95 -10.80 -7.45
CA ALA A 210 -3.26 -9.82 -8.28
C ALA A 210 -4.19 -8.68 -8.73
N GLU A 211 -5.44 -8.99 -9.06
CA GLU A 211 -6.46 -8.01 -9.42
C GLU A 211 -6.76 -7.09 -8.23
N LEU A 212 -7.02 -7.65 -7.04
CA LEU A 212 -7.27 -6.89 -5.82
C LEU A 212 -6.06 -6.03 -5.41
N GLN A 213 -4.84 -6.48 -5.70
CA GLN A 213 -3.65 -5.65 -5.50
C GLN A 213 -3.67 -4.42 -6.41
N LEU A 214 -3.95 -4.60 -7.71
CA LEU A 214 -4.01 -3.50 -8.67
C LEU A 214 -5.19 -2.56 -8.39
N ALA A 215 -6.38 -3.11 -8.11
CA ALA A 215 -7.56 -2.35 -7.73
C ALA A 215 -7.30 -1.50 -6.48
N GLY A 216 -6.67 -2.09 -5.45
CA GLY A 216 -6.27 -1.38 -4.23
C GLY A 216 -5.29 -0.23 -4.49
N LEU A 217 -4.32 -0.42 -5.39
CA LEU A 217 -3.38 0.64 -5.79
C LEU A 217 -4.09 1.79 -6.53
N LEU A 218 -4.95 1.47 -7.49
CA LEU A 218 -5.72 2.46 -8.25
C LEU A 218 -6.66 3.25 -7.32
N ALA A 219 -7.38 2.56 -6.43
CA ALA A 219 -8.27 3.17 -5.46
C ALA A 219 -7.52 4.09 -4.50
N PHE A 220 -6.37 3.66 -4.00
CA PHE A 220 -5.52 4.50 -3.15
C PHE A 220 -5.02 5.74 -3.87
N GLU A 221 -4.57 5.60 -5.13
CA GLU A 221 -4.14 6.74 -5.95
C GLU A 221 -5.30 7.73 -6.16
N ARG A 222 -6.51 7.24 -6.42
CA ARG A 222 -7.69 8.10 -6.58
C ARG A 222 -8.04 8.84 -5.29
N ILE A 223 -8.02 8.15 -4.15
CA ILE A 223 -8.23 8.79 -2.83
C ILE A 223 -7.19 9.87 -2.62
N SER A 224 -5.92 9.54 -2.86
CA SER A 224 -4.81 10.48 -2.74
C SER A 224 -5.08 11.71 -3.60
N ALA A 225 -5.36 11.56 -4.89
CA ALA A 225 -5.68 12.67 -5.80
C ALA A 225 -6.84 13.57 -5.30
N ILE A 226 -7.95 12.97 -4.83
CA ILE A 226 -9.09 13.73 -4.26
C ILE A 226 -8.67 14.52 -3.02
N THR A 227 -7.86 13.93 -2.15
CA THR A 227 -7.41 14.56 -0.91
C THR A 227 -6.36 15.64 -1.15
N HIS A 228 -5.48 15.46 -2.14
CA HIS A 228 -4.52 16.48 -2.58
C HIS A 228 -5.22 17.68 -3.19
N LEU A 229 -6.18 17.49 -4.09
CA LEU A 229 -6.96 18.60 -4.65
C LEU A 229 -7.63 19.44 -3.55
N LYS A 230 -8.14 18.79 -2.49
CA LYS A 230 -8.70 19.48 -1.32
C LYS A 230 -7.63 20.20 -0.49
N HIS A 231 -6.44 19.61 -0.37
CA HIS A 231 -5.32 20.23 0.35
C HIS A 231 -4.74 21.42 -0.42
N GLU A 232 -4.49 21.29 -1.72
CA GLU A 232 -4.07 22.37 -2.61
C GLU A 232 -5.07 23.53 -2.58
N ALA A 233 -6.38 23.24 -2.68
CA ALA A 233 -7.42 24.27 -2.59
C ALA A 233 -7.42 25.04 -1.25
N GLY A 234 -6.95 24.41 -0.16
CA GLY A 234 -6.89 25.02 1.18
C GLY A 234 -5.53 25.59 1.58
N ALA A 235 -4.43 25.13 0.97
CA ALA A 235 -3.06 25.38 1.41
C ALA A 235 -2.16 26.07 0.36
N CYS A 236 -2.68 26.41 -0.82
CA CYS A 236 -1.87 27.08 -1.85
C CYS A 236 -1.23 28.37 -1.32
N LEU A 237 0.10 28.37 -1.29
CA LEU A 237 0.86 29.61 -1.21
C LEU A 237 0.54 30.47 -2.44
N SER A 238 0.44 31.78 -2.24
CA SER A 238 0.42 32.69 -3.38
C SER A 238 1.77 32.62 -4.11
N PRO A 239 1.83 32.99 -5.41
CA PRO A 239 3.10 33.00 -6.15
C PRO A 239 4.21 33.78 -5.45
N ARG A 240 3.87 34.90 -4.79
CA ARG A 240 4.82 35.73 -4.04
C ARG A 240 5.28 35.10 -2.72
N GLU A 241 4.38 34.41 -2.02
CA GLU A 241 4.73 33.64 -0.83
C GLU A 241 5.70 32.50 -1.19
N ARG A 242 5.43 31.81 -2.29
CA ARG A 242 6.27 30.74 -2.82
C ARG A 242 7.66 31.24 -3.24
N GLU A 243 7.74 32.31 -4.02
CA GLU A 243 9.02 32.94 -4.40
C GLU A 243 9.86 33.37 -3.19
N CYS A 244 9.22 33.98 -2.18
CA CYS A 244 9.93 34.39 -0.97
C CYS A 244 10.50 33.18 -0.21
N LEU A 245 9.74 32.10 -0.07
CA LEU A 245 10.23 30.88 0.59
C LEU A 245 11.30 30.15 -0.23
N LEU A 246 11.22 30.17 -1.56
CA LEU A 246 12.24 29.59 -2.45
C LEU A 246 13.59 30.30 -2.30
N TRP A 247 13.61 31.64 -2.30
CA TRP A 247 14.87 32.36 -2.07
C TRP A 247 15.36 32.23 -0.63
N LEU A 248 14.45 32.08 0.33
CA LEU A 248 14.80 31.79 1.72
C LEU A 248 15.46 30.40 1.85
N SER A 249 14.98 29.38 1.12
CA SER A 249 15.57 28.03 1.10
C SER A 249 16.96 28.02 0.44
N ALA A 250 17.18 28.89 -0.55
CA ALA A 250 18.49 29.14 -1.15
C ALA A 250 19.45 29.96 -0.24
N GLY A 251 19.03 30.32 0.98
CA GLY A 251 19.87 30.99 1.98
C GLY A 251 19.92 32.53 1.87
N LEU A 252 19.04 33.15 1.07
CA LEU A 252 19.02 34.61 0.94
C LEU A 252 18.38 35.26 2.19
N ARG A 253 18.94 36.40 2.59
CA ARG A 253 18.37 37.25 3.63
C ARG A 253 17.22 38.10 3.07
N VAL A 254 16.31 38.55 3.93
CA VAL A 254 15.14 39.38 3.56
C VAL A 254 15.51 40.56 2.66
N ALA A 255 16.57 41.31 2.98
CA ALA A 255 17.08 42.41 2.16
C ALA A 255 17.48 41.96 0.74
N MET A 256 18.17 40.82 0.61
CA MET A 256 18.56 40.28 -0.70
C MET A 256 17.35 39.80 -1.50
N ILE A 257 16.37 39.19 -0.84
CA ILE A 257 15.10 38.77 -1.47
C ILE A 257 14.33 40.00 -1.96
N ALA A 258 14.26 41.06 -1.14
CA ALA A 258 13.61 42.32 -1.49
C ALA A 258 14.25 42.95 -2.74
N THR A 259 15.58 43.05 -2.76
CA THR A 259 16.32 43.51 -3.95
C THR A 259 16.07 42.62 -5.17
N ARG A 260 16.08 41.29 -4.99
CA ARG A 260 15.88 40.33 -6.09
C ARG A 260 14.48 40.37 -6.68
N LEU A 261 13.46 40.57 -5.85
CA LEU A 261 12.06 40.59 -6.26
C LEU A 261 11.54 42.00 -6.62
N GLY A 262 12.36 43.05 -6.41
CA GLY A 262 11.96 44.43 -6.68
C GLY A 262 10.85 44.96 -5.75
N ILE A 263 10.81 44.49 -4.50
CA ILE A 263 9.79 44.86 -3.51
C ILE A 263 10.46 45.31 -2.19
N SER A 264 9.69 45.86 -1.25
CA SER A 264 10.22 46.26 0.05
C SER A 264 10.53 45.06 0.97
N GLU A 265 11.47 45.23 1.90
CA GLU A 265 11.75 44.24 2.96
C GLU A 265 10.52 43.95 3.82
N SER A 266 9.67 44.97 4.05
CA SER A 266 8.40 44.82 4.76
C SER A 266 7.43 43.90 4.00
N ALA A 267 7.37 44.00 2.66
CA ALA A 267 6.53 43.14 1.84
C ALA A 267 7.03 41.68 1.87
N VAL A 268 8.35 41.46 1.75
CA VAL A 268 8.94 40.11 1.89
C VAL A 268 8.61 39.51 3.25
N THR A 269 8.76 40.29 4.32
CA THR A 269 8.44 39.85 5.69
C THR A 269 6.97 39.46 5.83
N LEU A 270 6.06 40.24 5.23
CA LEU A 270 4.63 39.94 5.22
C LEU A 270 4.32 38.65 4.46
N TYR A 271 4.92 38.44 3.28
CA TYR A 271 4.74 37.20 2.52
C TYR A 271 5.25 35.98 3.29
N ILE A 272 6.43 36.05 3.91
CA ILE A 272 6.94 34.97 4.74
C ILE A 272 6.01 34.70 5.93
N LEU A 273 5.47 35.74 6.58
CA LEU A 273 4.54 35.59 7.69
C LEU A 273 3.23 34.91 7.25
N ASN A 274 2.66 35.32 6.12
CA ASN A 274 1.45 34.73 5.57
C ASN A 274 1.67 33.27 5.16
N ALA A 275 2.79 32.98 4.49
CA ALA A 275 3.18 31.62 4.13
C ALA A 275 3.32 30.74 5.38
N ARG A 276 3.97 31.27 6.42
CA ARG A 276 4.15 30.58 7.70
C ARG A 276 2.81 30.26 8.36
N ARG A 277 1.85 31.20 8.34
CA ARG A 277 0.48 30.99 8.86
C ARG A 277 -0.26 29.93 8.04
N LYS A 278 -0.23 30.01 6.71
CA LYS A 278 -0.88 29.03 5.82
C LYS A 278 -0.33 27.62 5.99
N LEU A 279 0.98 27.49 6.16
CA LEU A 279 1.67 26.21 6.39
C LEU A 279 1.62 25.74 7.85
N GLY A 280 0.96 26.48 8.76
CA GLY A 280 0.89 26.15 10.19
C GLY A 280 2.25 26.06 10.89
N ALA A 281 3.26 26.77 10.39
CA ALA A 281 4.62 26.74 10.91
C ALA A 281 4.83 27.75 12.05
N LYS A 282 5.72 27.42 12.99
CA LYS A 282 6.11 28.33 14.10
C LYS A 282 7.28 29.23 13.72
N THR A 283 8.23 28.73 12.95
CA THR A 283 9.40 29.48 12.46
C THR A 283 9.42 29.55 10.94
N ARG A 284 10.19 30.48 10.38
CA ARG A 284 10.31 30.60 8.91
C ARG A 284 11.07 29.41 8.32
N GLU A 285 12.00 28.84 9.08
CA GLU A 285 12.74 27.63 8.73
C GLU A 285 11.81 26.41 8.70
N GLN A 286 10.89 26.30 9.67
CA GLN A 286 9.85 25.27 9.64
C GLN A 286 8.89 25.48 8.45
N ALA A 287 8.61 26.73 8.06
CA ALA A 287 7.80 27.02 6.88
C ALA A 287 8.48 26.53 5.60
N VAL A 288 9.79 26.78 5.46
CA VAL A 288 10.59 26.26 4.33
C VAL A 288 10.56 24.73 4.30
N ALA A 289 10.81 24.07 5.45
CA ALA A 289 10.79 22.61 5.53
C ALA A 289 9.42 22.03 5.12
N ARG A 290 8.32 22.63 5.59
CA ARG A 290 6.97 22.20 5.22
C ARG A 290 6.66 22.45 3.75
N ALA A 291 7.08 23.59 3.20
CA ALA A 291 6.88 23.90 1.79
C ALA A 291 7.65 22.95 0.86
N ILE A 292 8.83 22.47 1.26
CA ILE A 292 9.57 21.43 0.51
C ILE A 292 8.85 20.09 0.60
N LEU A 293 8.47 19.67 1.83
CA LEU A 293 7.78 18.39 2.06
C LEU A 293 6.40 18.32 1.39
N SER A 294 5.71 19.45 1.25
CA SER A 294 4.43 19.53 0.55
C SER A 294 4.57 19.76 -0.96
N GLY A 295 5.79 19.86 -1.50
CA GLY A 295 6.03 20.11 -2.93
C GLY A 295 5.72 21.53 -3.41
N GLU A 296 5.45 22.47 -2.50
CA GLU A 296 5.16 23.88 -2.81
C GLU A 296 6.40 24.62 -3.34
N ILE A 297 7.60 24.22 -2.91
CA ILE A 297 8.88 24.73 -3.43
C ILE A 297 9.85 23.56 -3.66
N GLN A 298 10.66 23.68 -4.70
CA GLN A 298 11.81 22.80 -4.97
C GLN A 298 13.07 23.67 -5.00
N PRO A 299 13.99 23.52 -4.02
CA PRO A 299 15.22 24.30 -3.92
C PRO A 299 16.18 24.10 -5.09
#